data_AF-D4K291-F1
#
_entry.id   AF-D4K291-F1
#
_cell.length_a   1.000
_cell.length_b   1.000
_cell.length_c   1.000
_cell.angle_alpha   90.00
_cell.angle_beta   90.00
_cell.angle_gamma   90.00
#
_symmetry.space_group_name_H-M   'P 1'
#
loop_
_entity.id
_entity.type
_entity.pdbx_description
1 polymer ?
#
loop_
_entity_poly.entity_id
_entity_poly.type
_entity_poly.pdbx_seq_one_letter_code
_entity_poly.pdbx_strand_id
1 'polypeptide(L)' 'MNKLLSCRFNMDTNRVEARFEDGTTLAIDCIAVEDEYGSTPAQRAELDWLLYNKPLYNTAVK' A
#
# COMPACT_ATOMS: atom_id res chain seq x y z
N MET A 1 11.74 18.57 5.01
CA MET A 1 10.66 17.75 4.40
C MET A 1 10.01 18.61 3.34
N ASN A 2 10.03 18.18 2.07
CA ASN A 2 9.40 18.96 1.00
C ASN A 2 7.88 18.93 1.17
N LYS A 3 7.23 20.06 0.92
CA LYS A 3 5.79 20.20 1.10
C LYS A 3 5.06 19.36 0.05
N LEU A 4 4.17 18.49 0.51
CA LEU A 4 3.27 17.73 -0.34
C LEU A 4 2.17 18.67 -0.87
N LEU A 5 2.04 18.76 -2.19
CA LEU A 5 1.01 19.56 -2.85
C LEU A 5 -0.27 18.76 -3.11
N SER A 6 -0.12 17.49 -3.48
CA SER A 6 -1.24 16.59 -3.76
C SER A 6 -0.84 15.15 -3.54
N CYS A 7 -1.76 14.36 -3.01
CA CYS A 7 -1.69 12.91 -2.98
C CYS A 7 -3.05 12.36 -3.42
N ARG A 8 -3.06 11.51 -4.43
CA ARG A 8 -4.29 10.92 -4.96
C ARG A 8 -4.06 9.48 -5.37
N PHE A 9 -5.12 8.68 -5.28
CA PHE A 9 -5.14 7.37 -5.92
C PHE A 9 -5.60 7.53 -7.37
N ASN A 10 -4.79 7.05 -8.30
CA ASN A 10 -5.10 6.96 -9.71
C ASN A 10 -5.62 5.55 -10.00
N MET A 11 -6.92 5.44 -10.28
CA MET A 11 -7.56 4.15 -10.55
C MET A 11 -7.19 3.57 -11.91
N ASP A 12 -6.80 4.39 -12.89
CA ASP A 12 -6.41 3.91 -14.22
C ASP A 12 -5.09 3.13 -14.16
N THR A 13 -4.21 3.50 -13.22
CA THR A 13 -2.90 2.88 -13.05
C THR A 13 -2.73 2.14 -11.72
N ASN A 14 -3.77 2.11 -10.87
CA ASN A 14 -3.73 1.57 -9.50
C ASN A 14 -2.54 2.08 -8.66
N ARG A 15 -2.25 3.38 -8.77
CA ARG A 15 -1.11 4.01 -8.10
C ARG A 15 -1.52 5.12 -7.17
N VAL A 16 -0.86 5.21 -6.02
CA VAL A 16 -0.88 6.44 -5.23
C VAL A 16 0.19 7.38 -5.78
N GLU A 17 -0.25 8.54 -6.27
CA GLU A 17 0.59 9.58 -6.85
C GLU A 17 0.73 10.75 -5.87
N ALA A 18 1.96 11.09 -5.49
CA ALA A 18 2.29 12.22 -4.65
C ALA A 18 3.14 13.23 -5.42
N ARG A 19 2.75 14.50 -5.37
CA ARG A 19 3.49 15.62 -5.98
C ARG A 19 3.95 16.59 -4.90
N PHE A 20 5.21 16.97 -4.96
CA PHE A 20 5.86 17.88 -4.03
C PHE A 20 6.09 19.26 -4.66
N GLU A 21 6.30 20.26 -3.81
CA GLU A 21 6.50 21.66 -4.20
C GLU A 21 7.78 21.89 -5.02
N ASP A 22 8.79 21.04 -4.84
CA ASP A 22 10.04 21.05 -5.61
C ASP A 22 9.91 20.41 -7.01
N GLY A 23 8.70 19.97 -7.38
CA GLY A 23 8.43 19.27 -8.65
C GLY A 23 8.65 17.76 -8.59
N THR A 24 9.15 17.21 -7.48
CA THR A 24 9.31 15.76 -7.31
C THR A 24 7.94 15.08 -7.37
N THR A 25 7.87 13.97 -8.11
CA THR A 25 6.69 13.10 -8.18
C THR A 25 7.06 11.70 -7.73
N LEU A 26 6.26 11.13 -6.84
CA LEU A 26 6.36 9.73 -6.41
C LEU A 26 5.10 9.00 -6.85
N ALA A 27 5.25 7.79 -7.35
CA ALA A 27 4.15 6.89 -7.67
C ALA A 27 4.40 5.56 -6.97
N ILE A 28 3.48 5.16 -6.11
CA ILE A 28 3.50 3.86 -5.42
C ILE A 28 2.55 2.94 -6.16
N ASP A 29 3.09 1.87 -6.74
CA ASP A 29 2.32 0.82 -7.37
C ASP A 29 1.73 -0.11 -6.31
N CYS A 30 0.44 0.05 -6.03
CA CYS A 30 -0.21 -0.68 -4.95
C CYS A 30 -0.23 -2.18 -5.25
N ILE A 31 -0.41 -2.57 -6.51
CA ILE A 31 -0.46 -3.99 -6.92
C ILE A 31 0.90 -4.64 -6.66
N ALA A 32 1.99 -4.00 -7.11
CA ALA A 32 3.33 -4.53 -6.88
C ALA A 32 3.65 -4.67 -5.38
N VAL A 33 3.27 -3.68 -4.58
CA VAL A 33 3.45 -3.74 -3.12
C VAL A 33 2.66 -4.89 -2.50
N GLU A 34 1.40 -5.08 -2.91
CA GLU A 34 0.55 -6.17 -2.42
C GLU A 34 1.12 -7.56 -2.77
N ASP A 35 1.61 -7.72 -4.00
CA ASP A 35 2.22 -8.95 -4.49
C ASP A 35 3.54 -9.28 -3.77
N GLU A 36 4.35 -8.28 -3.46
CA GLU A 36 5.62 -8.46 -2.74
C GLU A 36 5.42 -8.68 -1.23
N TYR A 37 4.53 -7.91 -0.60
CA TYR A 37 4.31 -7.96 0.85
C TYR A 37 3.55 -9.23 1.25
N GLY A 38 2.60 -9.69 0.44
CA GLY A 38 1.71 -10.83 0.77
C GLY A 38 2.35 -12.24 0.70
N SER A 39 3.68 -12.35 0.72
CA SER A 39 4.39 -13.61 0.49
C SER A 39 4.37 -14.59 1.67
N THR A 40 4.21 -14.10 2.91
CA THR A 40 4.04 -14.97 4.09
C THR A 40 2.58 -14.98 4.58
N PRO A 41 2.13 -16.06 5.26
CA PRO A 41 0.78 -16.11 5.83
C PRO A 41 0.47 -14.96 6.79
N ALA A 42 1.46 -14.51 7.56
CA ALA A 42 1.29 -13.40 8.51
C ALA A 42 1.11 -12.07 7.79
N GLN A 43 1.95 -11.77 6.79
CA GLN A 43 1.82 -10.56 5.99
C GLN A 43 0.54 -10.56 5.15
N ARG A 44 0.13 -11.71 4.61
CA ARG A 44 -1.15 -11.85 3.90
C ARG A 44 -2.35 -11.62 4.82
N ALA A 45 -2.30 -12.11 6.06
CA ALA A 45 -3.35 -11.83 7.05
C ALA A 45 -3.42 -10.34 7.41
N GLU A 46 -2.27 -9.67 7.56
CA GLU A 46 -2.19 -8.23 7.79
C GLU A 46 -2.74 -7.45 6.59
N LEU A 47 -2.37 -7.83 5.37
CA LEU A 47 -2.86 -7.21 4.15
C LEU A 47 -4.37 -7.41 3.97
N ASP A 48 -4.88 -8.62 4.21
CA ASP A 48 -6.32 -8.90 4.18
C ASP A 48 -7.09 -8.05 5.20
N TRP A 49 -6.50 -7.79 6.38
CA TRP A 49 -7.09 -6.92 7.38
C TRP A 49 -7.11 -5.45 6.89
N LEU A 50 -6.01 -4.95 6.33
CA LEU A 50 -5.93 -3.58 5.80
C LEU A 50 -6.92 -3.34 4.65
N LEU A 51 -7.02 -4.28 3.70
CA LEU A 51 -7.81 -4.13 2.49
C LEU A 51 -9.30 -4.45 2.71
N TYR A 52 -9.60 -5.49 3.49
CA TYR A 52 -10.96 -6.04 3.59
C TYR A 52 -11.54 -5.96 5.01
N ASN A 53 -10.82 -5.38 5.98
CA ASN A 53 -11.18 -5.43 7.41
C ASN A 53 -11.46 -6.85 7.91
N LYS A 54 -10.81 -7.84 7.30
CA LYS A 54 -10.91 -9.25 7.72
C LYS A 54 -10.30 -9.38 9.12
N PRO A 55 -10.94 -10.06 10.07
CA PRO A 55 -10.36 -10.28 11.39
C PRO A 55 -8.97 -10.92 11.28
N LEU A 56 -8.02 -10.40 12.05
CA LEU A 56 -6.68 -10.96 12.12
C LEU A 56 -6.75 -12.34 12.81
N TYR A 57 -6.78 -13.40 12.02
CA TYR A 57 -6.53 -14.75 12.52
C TYR A 57 -5.02 -14.89 12.64
N ASN A 58 -4.49 -14.52 13.80
CA ASN A 58 -3.08 -14.66 14.07
C ASN A 58 -2.76 -16.16 14.23
N THR A 59 -2.58 -16.86 13.11
CA THR A 59 -2.04 -18.22 13.10
C THR A 59 -0.54 -18.14 13.35
N ALA A 60 -0.19 -17.78 14.59
CA ALA A 60 1.06 -18.23 15.17
C ALA A 60 0.96 -19.76 15.22
N VAL A 61 1.56 -20.43 14.24
CA VAL A 61 1.90 -21.85 14.37
C VAL A 61 2.75 -21.94 15.63
N LYS A 62 2.23 -22.62 16.66
CA LYS A 62 3.03 -23.10 17.79
C LYS A 62 4.03 -24.14 17.30
#